data_AF-A0A3B8MX53-F1
#
_entry.id   AF-A0A3B8MX53-F1
#
_cell.length_a   1.000
_cell.length_b   1.000
_cell.length_c   1.000
_cell.angle_alpha   90.00
_cell.angle_beta   90.00
_cell.angle_gamma   90.00
#
_symmetry.space_group_name_H-M   'P 1'
#
loop_
_entity.id
_entity.type
_entity.pdbx_description
1 polymer ?
#
loop_
_entity_poly.entity_id
_entity_poly.type
_entity_poly.pdbx_seq_one_letter_code
_entity_poly.pdbx_strand_id
1 'polypeptide(L)'
;MSMFCYQCQEASQGIGCTVRGVCGKTDDVANLQDLLIFTLKGISFLNLKAREAGVNKEKTDRFLFEGLFSTITNVNFDRNFFINKIKEAVALREEIKEDLKKAGIEVDESCEAINWVYDTDEDIEAIAAEVGVLSTKDEDIRSLRELITYGVKGMAAYAYHAYQLGYKDDNIFRFMEKALAKVLDDSLTADDYVALALEAGKYGVDTMALLDKANTSTYGHPEITKVNIGVRNNPGILISGHDLKDLEQLLEQTAGTGVDVYTHGEMLPAHYYPAFKKYPHFVGNYGNAWWQQDKEFELFNGPILMTTNCLVPPKDSYKDRVYTTGVVGFEGVKYIPEGPDGKKDFSEIIEHAKGCKPPVEIERGEIIGGFAHNQVLELADKIVEAVKTGAIKRFFVMAGCDGRMKSRTYYTEFAKALPKDTVILTAGCAKYRYNKLNLGDINGIPRVLDAGQCNDSYSLAVIAMKLKEVFGLNDINKLPISYNIAWYEQKAVIVLLALLYLGVKNIHLGPTLPAFLSPNVTKVLVDKFGIGGITNVEDDMKMFMGE
;
A
#
# COMPACT_ATOMS: atom_id res chain seq x y z
N MET A 1 16.05 22.18 -11.26
CA MET A 1 15.42 20.86 -11.13
C MET A 1 14.00 21.03 -11.60
N SER A 2 13.49 20.19 -12.49
CA SER A 2 12.11 20.35 -13.00
C SER A 2 11.06 19.69 -12.11
N MET A 3 11.49 18.78 -11.23
CA MET A 3 10.70 18.16 -10.17
C MET A 3 11.58 17.83 -8.95
N PHE A 4 10.98 17.42 -7.83
CA PHE A 4 11.68 16.70 -6.76
C PHE A 4 10.77 15.66 -6.10
N CYS A 5 11.10 14.38 -6.22
CA CYS A 5 10.31 13.31 -5.60
C CYS A 5 11.20 12.18 -5.07
N TYR A 6 11.05 11.85 -3.79
CA TYR A 6 11.83 10.81 -3.10
C TYR A 6 10.98 9.83 -2.27
N GLN A 7 9.66 9.77 -2.51
CA GLN A 7 8.71 9.02 -1.68
C GLN A 7 8.80 7.48 -1.78
N CYS A 8 9.63 6.94 -2.69
CA CYS A 8 9.74 5.50 -2.91
C CYS A 8 11.18 5.02 -2.80
N GLN A 9 11.37 3.73 -2.53
CA GLN A 9 12.68 3.12 -2.33
C GLN A 9 13.61 3.27 -3.54
N GLU A 10 13.06 3.34 -4.76
CA GLU A 10 13.83 3.51 -6.01
C GLU A 10 14.07 4.97 -6.38
N ALA A 11 13.99 5.91 -5.42
CA ALA A 11 14.40 7.29 -5.65
C ALA A 11 15.82 7.34 -6.24
N SER A 12 16.03 8.18 -7.26
CA SER A 12 17.31 8.25 -7.98
C SER A 12 18.47 8.47 -7.01
N GLN A 13 19.49 7.61 -7.12
CA GLN A 13 20.69 7.61 -6.26
C GLN A 13 20.42 7.48 -4.75
N GLY A 14 19.20 7.08 -4.34
CA GLY A 14 18.81 7.11 -2.93
C GLY A 14 18.66 8.52 -2.36
N ILE A 15 18.52 9.54 -3.22
CA ILE A 15 18.40 10.95 -2.82
C ILE A 15 17.05 11.53 -3.27
N GLY A 16 16.74 11.45 -4.57
CA GLY A 16 15.52 12.03 -5.12
C GLY A 16 15.55 12.13 -6.64
N CYS A 17 14.38 11.99 -7.27
CA CYS A 17 14.22 12.15 -8.72
C CYS A 17 14.02 13.63 -9.05
N THR A 18 14.85 14.20 -9.94
CA THR A 18 14.91 15.66 -10.19
C THR A 18 14.59 16.10 -11.62
N VAL A 19 14.40 15.14 -12.53
CA VAL A 19 14.10 15.36 -13.96
C VAL A 19 12.96 14.45 -14.40
N ARG A 20 13.07 13.15 -14.12
CA ARG A 20 12.01 12.16 -14.33
C ARG A 20 12.10 11.11 -13.23
N GLY A 21 10.96 10.63 -12.75
CA GLY A 21 10.91 9.54 -11.79
C GLY A 21 11.46 8.24 -12.38
N VAL A 22 12.18 7.45 -11.57
CA VAL A 22 12.59 6.08 -11.96
C VAL A 22 11.37 5.19 -12.28
N CYS A 23 10.22 5.50 -11.66
CA CYS A 23 8.93 4.88 -11.98
C CYS A 23 8.34 5.27 -13.34
N GLY A 24 8.92 6.26 -14.03
CA GLY A 24 8.43 6.81 -15.30
C GLY A 24 7.61 8.10 -15.17
N LYS A 25 7.26 8.53 -13.95
CA LYS A 25 6.52 9.77 -13.66
C LYS A 25 7.28 10.98 -14.24
N THR A 26 6.60 11.76 -15.06
CA THR A 26 7.08 13.01 -15.65
C THR A 26 7.07 14.13 -14.62
N ASP A 27 7.81 15.20 -14.89
CA ASP A 27 7.97 16.34 -13.99
C ASP A 27 6.68 17.13 -13.79
N ASP A 28 5.94 17.40 -14.87
CA ASP A 28 4.61 18.00 -14.83
C ASP A 28 3.64 17.26 -13.88
N VAL A 29 3.51 15.93 -14.02
CA VAL A 29 2.68 15.10 -13.14
C VAL A 29 3.21 15.08 -11.71
N ALA A 30 4.53 15.11 -11.52
CA ALA A 30 5.10 15.17 -10.18
C ALA A 30 4.75 16.48 -9.46
N ASN A 31 4.88 17.61 -10.15
CA ASN A 31 4.56 18.93 -9.61
C ASN A 31 3.05 19.06 -9.33
N LEU A 32 2.19 18.56 -10.22
CA LEU A 32 0.75 18.55 -9.99
C LEU A 32 0.35 17.68 -8.78
N GLN A 33 1.03 16.54 -8.55
CA GLN A 33 0.82 15.77 -7.33
C GLN A 33 1.21 16.56 -6.08
N ASP A 34 2.30 17.34 -6.13
CA ASP A 34 2.70 18.21 -5.01
C ASP A 34 1.66 19.30 -4.74
N LEU A 35 1.13 19.95 -5.78
CA LEU A 35 0.06 20.96 -5.64
C LEU A 35 -1.24 20.37 -5.10
N LEU A 36 -1.62 19.17 -5.56
CA LEU A 36 -2.78 18.48 -5.00
C LEU A 36 -2.57 18.25 -3.50
N ILE A 37 -1.42 17.70 -3.08
CA ILE A 37 -1.11 17.49 -1.67
C ILE A 37 -1.13 18.81 -0.88
N PHE A 38 -0.53 19.87 -1.40
CA PHE A 38 -0.55 21.20 -0.78
C PHE A 38 -1.99 21.69 -0.55
N THR A 39 -2.85 21.53 -1.55
CA THR A 39 -4.27 21.91 -1.46
C THR A 39 -5.05 21.05 -0.48
N LEU A 40 -4.80 19.73 -0.44
CA LEU A 40 -5.42 18.83 0.55
C LEU A 40 -4.99 19.17 2.00
N LYS A 41 -3.76 19.65 2.22
CA LYS A 41 -3.33 20.16 3.52
C LYS A 41 -4.13 21.42 3.93
N GLY A 42 -4.38 22.33 2.99
CA GLY A 42 -5.25 23.50 3.19
C GLY A 42 -6.71 23.12 3.49
N ILE A 43 -7.28 22.18 2.73
CA ILE A 43 -8.62 21.63 2.99
C ILE A 43 -8.68 21.01 4.38
N SER A 44 -7.65 20.26 4.77
CA SER A 44 -7.58 19.61 6.09
C SER A 44 -7.58 20.63 7.23
N PHE A 45 -6.81 21.72 7.09
CA PHE A 45 -6.79 22.82 8.05
C PHE A 45 -8.19 23.42 8.26
N LEU A 46 -8.94 23.63 7.16
CA LEU A 46 -10.31 24.14 7.22
C LEU A 46 -11.31 23.10 7.76
N ASN A 47 -11.20 21.84 7.32
CA ASN A 47 -12.17 20.79 7.67
C ASN A 47 -12.09 20.42 9.16
N LEU A 48 -10.93 20.56 9.81
CA LEU A 48 -10.81 20.42 11.26
C LEU A 48 -11.68 21.45 12.00
N LYS A 49 -11.66 22.71 11.57
CA LYS A 49 -12.55 23.76 12.11
C LYS A 49 -14.01 23.46 11.78
N ALA A 50 -14.28 22.94 10.58
CA ALA A 50 -15.63 22.54 10.18
C ALA A 50 -16.17 21.41 11.06
N ARG A 51 -15.32 20.46 11.47
CA ARG A 51 -15.67 19.40 12.42
C ARG A 51 -15.97 19.95 13.80
N GLU A 52 -15.17 20.89 14.29
CA GLU A 52 -15.40 21.56 15.59
C GLU A 52 -16.73 22.32 15.60
N ALA A 53 -17.10 22.93 14.47
CA ALA A 53 -18.36 23.65 14.28
C ALA A 53 -19.55 22.74 13.88
N GLY A 54 -19.34 21.44 13.65
CA GLY A 54 -20.38 20.50 13.23
C GLY A 54 -20.92 20.71 11.81
N VAL A 55 -20.13 21.35 10.93
CA VAL A 55 -20.47 21.63 9.52
C VAL A 55 -19.62 20.86 8.52
N ASN A 56 -18.77 19.94 8.98
CA ASN A 56 -18.00 19.06 8.09
C ASN A 56 -18.92 18.13 7.28
N LYS A 57 -18.47 17.73 6.09
CA LYS A 57 -19.23 16.87 5.18
C LYS A 57 -18.43 15.62 4.84
N GLU A 58 -19.08 14.46 4.79
CA GLU A 58 -18.45 13.18 4.45
C GLU A 58 -17.77 13.20 3.08
N LYS A 59 -18.32 13.95 2.11
CA LYS A 59 -17.70 14.10 0.79
C LYS A 59 -16.28 14.68 0.87
N THR A 60 -15.98 15.50 1.88
CA THR A 60 -14.65 16.07 2.11
C THR A 60 -13.67 14.98 2.53
N ASP A 61 -14.09 14.12 3.45
CA ASP A 61 -13.28 13.00 3.96
C ASP A 61 -12.93 12.04 2.81
N ARG A 62 -13.93 11.71 1.99
CA ARG A 62 -13.77 10.92 0.77
C ARG A 62 -12.79 11.55 -0.20
N PHE A 63 -12.96 12.83 -0.49
CA PHE A 63 -12.09 13.57 -1.39
C PHE A 63 -10.63 13.58 -0.91
N LEU A 64 -10.41 13.74 0.41
CA LEU A 64 -9.08 13.74 1.02
C LEU A 64 -8.36 12.42 0.82
N PHE A 65 -8.96 11.27 1.20
CA PHE A 65 -8.27 9.99 1.07
C PHE A 65 -8.09 9.55 -0.38
N GLU A 66 -9.03 9.85 -1.29
CA GLU A 66 -8.87 9.58 -2.72
C GLU A 66 -7.75 10.43 -3.33
N GLY A 67 -7.70 11.72 -2.98
CA GLY A 67 -6.66 12.64 -3.40
C GLY A 67 -5.28 12.16 -2.96
N LEU A 68 -5.12 11.80 -1.67
CA LEU A 68 -3.87 11.24 -1.14
C LEU A 68 -3.47 9.96 -1.87
N PHE A 69 -4.40 9.01 -2.03
CA PHE A 69 -4.14 7.73 -2.66
C PHE A 69 -3.71 7.89 -4.12
N SER A 70 -4.33 8.83 -4.86
CA SER A 70 -3.95 9.10 -6.26
C SER A 70 -2.46 9.50 -6.44
N THR A 71 -1.82 10.00 -5.39
CA THR A 71 -0.40 10.41 -5.39
C THR A 71 0.58 9.35 -4.90
N ILE A 72 0.11 8.15 -4.53
CA ILE A 72 0.99 7.02 -4.20
C ILE A 72 1.77 6.58 -5.44
N THR A 73 2.98 6.07 -5.23
CA THR A 73 3.83 5.55 -6.29
C THR A 73 3.09 4.52 -7.16
N ASN A 74 3.10 4.74 -8.47
CA ASN A 74 2.47 3.88 -9.48
C ASN A 74 0.92 3.79 -9.39
N VAL A 75 0.25 4.80 -8.83
CA VAL A 75 -1.24 4.89 -8.87
C VAL A 75 -1.70 5.63 -10.12
N ASN A 76 -1.34 6.91 -10.28
CA ASN A 76 -1.88 7.74 -11.35
C ASN A 76 -0.78 8.58 -12.04
N PHE A 77 -0.75 8.51 -13.36
CA PHE A 77 0.18 9.21 -14.25
C PHE A 77 -0.55 10.16 -15.23
N ASP A 78 -1.87 10.31 -15.10
CA ASP A 78 -2.66 11.14 -16.00
C ASP A 78 -2.64 12.61 -15.55
N ARG A 79 -1.99 13.47 -16.35
CA ARG A 79 -1.91 14.92 -16.09
C ARG A 79 -3.29 15.56 -15.95
N ASN A 80 -4.24 15.22 -16.83
CA ASN A 80 -5.57 15.83 -16.86
C ASN A 80 -6.40 15.41 -15.65
N PHE A 81 -6.21 14.18 -15.15
CA PHE A 81 -6.77 13.77 -13.87
C PHE A 81 -6.35 14.72 -12.75
N PHE A 82 -5.06 15.02 -12.63
CA PHE A 82 -4.58 15.89 -11.54
C PHE A 82 -5.01 17.34 -11.70
N ILE A 83 -4.99 17.91 -12.91
CA ILE A 83 -5.54 19.24 -13.16
C ILE A 83 -7.00 19.32 -12.68
N ASN A 84 -7.84 18.38 -13.10
CA ASN A 84 -9.25 18.37 -12.71
C ASN A 84 -9.43 18.16 -11.20
N LYS A 85 -8.67 17.24 -10.60
CA LYS A 85 -8.72 16.99 -9.15
C LYS A 85 -8.28 18.22 -8.34
N ILE A 86 -7.30 18.99 -8.80
CA ILE A 86 -6.88 20.24 -8.16
C ILE A 86 -7.99 21.29 -8.25
N LYS A 87 -8.65 21.44 -9.41
CA LYS A 87 -9.79 22.35 -9.57
C LYS A 87 -10.94 22.00 -8.62
N GLU A 88 -11.26 20.71 -8.50
CA GLU A 88 -12.23 20.19 -7.53
C GLU A 88 -11.80 20.47 -6.08
N ALA A 89 -10.51 20.31 -5.77
CA ALA A 89 -9.97 20.59 -4.44
C ALA A 89 -10.13 22.06 -4.06
N VAL A 90 -9.80 22.99 -4.97
CA VAL A 90 -9.99 24.42 -4.75
C VAL A 90 -11.47 24.77 -4.58
N ALA A 91 -12.36 24.21 -5.41
CA ALA A 91 -13.80 24.43 -5.25
C ALA A 91 -14.32 23.96 -3.88
N LEU A 92 -13.89 22.77 -3.44
CA LEU A 92 -14.23 22.21 -2.13
C LEU A 92 -13.67 23.07 -0.99
N ARG A 93 -12.45 23.59 -1.14
CA ARG A 93 -11.82 24.51 -0.17
C ARG A 93 -12.66 25.77 0.01
N GLU A 94 -13.10 26.40 -1.08
CA GLU A 94 -13.94 27.61 -1.02
C GLU A 94 -15.33 27.31 -0.42
N GLU A 95 -15.91 26.15 -0.73
CA GLU A 95 -17.16 25.70 -0.11
C GLU A 95 -17.03 25.60 1.42
N ILE A 96 -15.95 25.00 1.93
CA ILE A 96 -15.73 24.87 3.38
C ILE A 96 -15.55 26.25 4.03
N LYS A 97 -14.83 27.18 3.39
CA LYS A 97 -14.72 28.56 3.90
C LYS A 97 -16.09 29.24 4.00
N GLU A 98 -16.95 29.07 3.00
CA GLU A 98 -18.29 29.64 3.01
C GLU A 98 -19.15 29.04 4.14
N ASP A 99 -19.07 27.72 4.34
CA ASP A 99 -19.78 27.03 5.42
C ASP A 99 -19.31 27.49 6.81
N LEU A 100 -18.00 27.64 7.00
CA LEU A 100 -17.42 28.19 8.24
C LEU A 100 -17.88 29.61 8.51
N LYS A 101 -17.89 30.46 7.47
CA LYS A 101 -18.39 31.83 7.56
C LYS A 101 -19.87 31.88 7.94
N LYS A 102 -20.71 31.01 7.35
CA LYS A 102 -22.14 30.88 7.70
C LYS A 102 -22.32 30.39 9.15
N ALA A 103 -21.41 29.57 9.65
CA ALA A 103 -21.38 29.12 11.04
C ALA A 103 -20.80 30.16 12.01
N GLY A 104 -20.36 31.33 11.54
CA GLY A 104 -19.77 32.39 12.37
C GLY A 104 -18.35 32.08 12.87
N ILE A 105 -17.63 31.18 12.18
CA ILE A 105 -16.26 30.80 12.52
C ILE A 105 -15.27 31.62 11.69
N GLU A 106 -14.41 32.38 12.35
CA GLU A 106 -13.29 33.07 11.69
C GLU A 106 -12.15 32.09 11.39
N VAL A 107 -11.59 32.21 10.19
CA VAL A 107 -10.48 31.39 9.71
C VAL A 107 -9.23 32.26 9.68
N ASP A 108 -8.13 31.72 10.23
CA ASP A 108 -6.82 32.33 10.08
C ASP A 108 -6.34 32.19 8.63
N GLU A 109 -6.27 33.33 7.93
CA GLU A 109 -5.83 33.43 6.54
C GLU A 109 -4.30 33.53 6.39
N SER A 110 -3.50 33.25 7.43
CA SER A 110 -2.04 33.18 7.29
C SER A 110 -1.55 31.94 6.53
N CYS A 111 -2.37 30.89 6.44
CA CYS A 111 -2.01 29.66 5.75
C CYS A 111 -2.09 29.82 4.21
N GLU A 112 -0.94 29.84 3.53
CA GLU A 112 -0.89 30.01 2.06
C GLU A 112 -1.66 28.93 1.29
N ALA A 113 -1.72 27.70 1.84
CA ALA A 113 -2.46 26.59 1.24
C ALA A 113 -3.96 26.87 1.10
N ILE A 114 -4.51 27.80 1.89
CA ILE A 114 -5.90 28.20 1.79
C ILE A 114 -6.15 29.39 0.87
N ASN A 115 -5.12 30.11 0.41
CA ASN A 115 -5.30 31.42 -0.24
C ASN A 115 -4.95 31.46 -1.73
N TRP A 116 -4.18 30.51 -2.24
CA TRP A 116 -3.78 30.52 -3.64
C TRP A 116 -5.00 30.37 -4.57
N VAL A 117 -4.99 31.04 -5.73
CA VAL A 117 -6.06 31.03 -6.73
C VAL A 117 -5.48 30.76 -8.12
N TYR A 118 -6.33 30.46 -9.09
CA TYR A 118 -5.96 30.26 -10.49
C TYR A 118 -7.08 30.78 -11.40
N ASP A 119 -6.72 31.24 -12.60
CA ASP A 119 -7.65 31.56 -13.68
C ASP A 119 -7.51 30.57 -14.85
N THR A 120 -6.30 30.05 -15.08
CA THR A 120 -6.01 29.08 -16.16
C THR A 120 -5.26 27.84 -15.68
N ASP A 121 -5.11 26.84 -16.56
CA ASP A 121 -4.33 25.63 -16.26
C ASP A 121 -2.84 25.95 -16.12
N GLU A 122 -2.34 26.96 -16.85
CA GLU A 122 -0.96 27.45 -16.74
C GLU A 122 -0.67 28.05 -15.36
N ASP A 123 -1.65 28.71 -14.73
CA ASP A 123 -1.49 29.20 -13.35
C ASP A 123 -1.33 28.04 -12.37
N ILE A 124 -2.12 26.97 -12.54
CA ILE A 124 -2.01 25.75 -11.74
C ILE A 124 -0.61 25.16 -11.87
N GLU A 125 -0.07 25.05 -13.08
CA GLU A 125 1.26 24.52 -13.32
C GLU A 125 2.38 25.40 -12.76
N ALA A 126 2.23 26.73 -12.84
CA ALA A 126 3.19 27.67 -12.27
C ALA A 126 3.30 27.50 -10.75
N ILE A 127 2.16 27.44 -10.05
CA ILE A 127 2.13 27.26 -8.59
C ILE A 127 2.63 25.86 -8.21
N ALA A 128 2.31 24.84 -9.00
CA ALA A 128 2.76 23.48 -8.78
C ALA A 128 4.29 23.33 -8.75
N ALA A 129 5.01 24.17 -9.50
CA ALA A 129 6.47 24.19 -9.49
C ALA A 129 7.08 24.77 -8.19
N GLU A 130 6.30 25.47 -7.36
CA GLU A 130 6.79 26.20 -6.18
C GLU A 130 6.49 25.51 -4.85
N VAL A 131 5.40 24.72 -4.78
CA VAL A 131 4.88 24.16 -3.50
C VAL A 131 5.32 22.72 -3.20
N GLY A 132 6.37 22.24 -3.86
CA GLY A 132 6.90 20.88 -3.71
C GLY A 132 7.66 20.64 -2.40
N VAL A 133 8.21 19.42 -2.27
CA VAL A 133 8.94 18.93 -1.09
C VAL A 133 10.08 19.87 -0.62
N LEU A 134 10.75 20.55 -1.55
CA LEU A 134 11.87 21.46 -1.25
C LEU A 134 11.45 22.87 -0.78
N SER A 135 10.14 23.11 -0.64
CA SER A 135 9.61 24.31 0.03
C SER A 135 10.09 24.37 1.48
N THR A 136 10.08 23.25 2.20
CA THR A 136 10.67 23.13 3.54
C THR A 136 12.19 23.10 3.45
N LYS A 137 12.86 24.15 3.95
CA LYS A 137 14.31 24.34 3.81
C LYS A 137 15.13 23.47 4.76
N ASP A 138 14.74 23.44 6.03
CA ASP A 138 15.37 22.58 7.03
C ASP A 138 15.20 21.11 6.66
N GLU A 139 16.31 20.37 6.57
CA GLU A 139 16.32 18.99 6.11
C GLU A 139 15.66 18.03 7.10
N ASP A 140 15.81 18.25 8.41
CA ASP A 140 15.25 17.38 9.44
C ASP A 140 13.74 17.60 9.56
N ILE A 141 13.29 18.86 9.51
CA ILE A 141 11.86 19.18 9.46
C ILE A 141 11.23 18.64 8.17
N ARG A 142 11.89 18.82 7.02
CA ARG A 142 11.43 18.25 5.74
C ARG A 142 11.32 16.73 5.84
N SER A 143 12.34 16.07 6.37
CA SER A 143 12.36 14.61 6.55
C SER A 143 11.18 14.11 7.39
N LEU A 144 10.89 14.77 8.52
CA LEU A 144 9.79 14.37 9.39
C LEU A 144 8.42 14.66 8.78
N ARG A 145 8.23 15.83 8.14
CA ARG A 145 7.00 16.19 7.43
C ARG A 145 6.66 15.19 6.32
N GLU A 146 7.67 14.79 5.55
CA GLU A 146 7.49 13.83 4.46
C GLU A 146 7.29 12.39 4.97
N LEU A 147 7.98 11.98 6.05
CA LEU A 147 7.69 10.69 6.72
C LEU A 147 6.21 10.60 7.15
N ILE A 148 5.67 11.66 7.75
CA ILE A 148 4.27 11.74 8.18
C ILE A 148 3.35 11.74 6.96
N THR A 149 3.61 12.61 5.98
CA THR A 149 2.79 12.72 4.76
C THR A 149 2.73 11.38 4.02
N TYR A 150 3.84 10.66 3.89
CA TYR A 150 3.87 9.35 3.25
C TYR A 150 3.19 8.27 4.07
N GLY A 151 3.31 8.29 5.40
CA GLY A 151 2.50 7.44 6.28
C GLY A 151 0.99 7.68 6.09
N VAL A 152 0.58 8.94 6.04
CA VAL A 152 -0.83 9.34 5.84
C VAL A 152 -1.34 8.94 4.46
N LYS A 153 -0.52 9.02 3.40
CA LYS A 153 -0.88 8.46 2.08
C LYS A 153 -1.15 6.96 2.16
N GLY A 154 -0.26 6.20 2.81
CA GLY A 154 -0.45 4.76 3.03
C GLY A 154 -1.73 4.44 3.81
N MET A 155 -2.02 5.22 4.85
CA MET A 155 -3.26 5.12 5.64
C MET A 155 -4.50 5.40 4.77
N ALA A 156 -4.46 6.44 3.95
CA ALA A 156 -5.55 6.81 3.05
C ALA A 156 -5.91 5.68 2.07
N ALA A 157 -4.92 4.93 1.57
CA ALA A 157 -5.17 3.78 0.70
C ALA A 157 -5.96 2.67 1.42
N TYR A 158 -5.62 2.36 2.67
CA TYR A 158 -6.37 1.36 3.44
C TYR A 158 -7.77 1.86 3.84
N ALA A 159 -7.88 3.14 4.20
CA ALA A 159 -9.16 3.77 4.49
C ALA A 159 -10.09 3.79 3.25
N TYR A 160 -9.54 4.03 2.06
CA TYR A 160 -10.26 3.94 0.79
C TYR A 160 -10.90 2.56 0.62
N HIS A 161 -10.14 1.48 0.79
CA HIS A 161 -10.69 0.12 0.61
C HIS A 161 -11.75 -0.25 1.66
N ALA A 162 -11.56 0.17 2.91
CA ALA A 162 -12.59 0.00 3.93
C ALA A 162 -13.87 0.77 3.56
N TYR A 163 -13.71 2.00 3.07
CA TYR A 163 -14.81 2.85 2.64
C TYR A 163 -15.58 2.26 1.46
N GLN A 164 -14.89 1.68 0.48
CA GLN A 164 -15.53 1.01 -0.65
C GLN A 164 -16.47 -0.12 -0.20
N LEU A 165 -16.15 -0.79 0.91
CA LEU A 165 -16.97 -1.83 1.54
C LEU A 165 -18.02 -1.30 2.54
N GLY A 166 -18.15 0.02 2.67
CA GLY A 166 -19.11 0.67 3.58
C GLY A 166 -18.63 0.77 5.03
N TYR A 167 -17.35 0.55 5.30
CA TYR A 167 -16.74 0.66 6.63
C TYR A 167 -15.98 1.98 6.75
N LYS A 168 -16.25 2.76 7.81
CA LYS A 168 -15.59 4.04 8.07
C LYS A 168 -15.42 4.29 9.57
N ASP A 169 -14.44 5.13 9.90
CA ASP A 169 -14.20 5.63 11.25
C ASP A 169 -13.79 7.10 11.18
N ASP A 170 -14.64 7.98 11.72
CA ASP A 170 -14.42 9.43 11.71
C ASP A 170 -13.14 9.84 12.46
N ASN A 171 -12.66 9.04 13.41
CA ASN A 171 -11.41 9.34 14.11
C ASN A 171 -10.19 9.18 13.18
N ILE A 172 -10.23 8.23 12.26
CA ILE A 172 -9.19 8.03 11.25
C ILE A 172 -9.17 9.24 10.31
N PHE A 173 -10.34 9.67 9.82
CA PHE A 173 -10.44 10.84 8.93
C PHE A 173 -9.99 12.13 9.62
N ARG A 174 -10.45 12.37 10.85
CA ARG A 174 -9.99 13.50 11.67
C ARG A 174 -8.48 13.47 11.89
N PHE A 175 -7.88 12.31 12.11
CA PHE A 175 -6.43 12.22 12.27
C PHE A 175 -5.69 12.52 10.96
N MET A 176 -6.15 11.99 9.82
CA MET A 176 -5.54 12.30 8.52
C MET A 176 -5.52 13.82 8.30
N GLU A 177 -6.62 14.50 8.57
CA GLU A 177 -6.70 15.97 8.48
C GLU A 177 -5.74 16.66 9.46
N LYS A 178 -5.73 16.23 10.73
CA LYS A 178 -4.82 16.74 11.76
C LYS A 178 -3.37 16.63 11.31
N ALA A 179 -2.96 15.48 10.79
CA ALA A 179 -1.61 15.24 10.34
C ALA A 179 -1.24 16.15 9.15
N LEU A 180 -2.12 16.28 8.16
CA LEU A 180 -1.90 17.13 6.98
C LEU A 180 -1.85 18.62 7.33
N ALA A 181 -2.70 19.08 8.25
CA ALA A 181 -2.66 20.46 8.74
C ALA A 181 -1.36 20.73 9.53
N LYS A 182 -0.96 19.82 10.42
CA LYS A 182 0.24 19.99 11.25
C LYS A 182 1.54 19.99 10.46
N VAL A 183 1.63 19.29 9.32
CA VAL A 183 2.85 19.35 8.48
C VAL A 183 2.99 20.67 7.70
N LEU A 184 2.06 21.61 7.84
CA LEU A 184 2.22 23.01 7.40
C LEU A 184 2.69 23.94 8.53
N ASP A 185 2.70 23.49 9.79
CA ASP A 185 2.93 24.36 10.95
C ASP A 185 4.43 24.51 11.24
N ASP A 186 5.00 25.66 10.87
CA ASP A 186 6.43 25.98 11.10
C ASP A 186 6.77 26.26 12.57
N SER A 187 5.79 26.31 13.47
CA SER A 187 6.04 26.49 14.92
C SER A 187 6.38 25.18 15.66
N LEU A 188 6.12 24.02 15.04
CA LEU A 188 6.35 22.71 15.65
C LEU A 188 7.84 22.33 15.66
N THR A 189 8.26 21.70 16.76
CA THR A 189 9.62 21.19 16.93
C THR A 189 9.79 19.81 16.28
N ALA A 190 11.04 19.35 16.14
CA ALA A 190 11.33 18.00 15.68
C ALA A 190 10.69 16.92 16.58
N ASP A 191 10.64 17.14 17.90
CA ASP A 191 10.01 16.19 18.84
C ASP A 191 8.48 16.13 18.64
N ASP A 192 7.84 17.27 18.35
CA ASP A 192 6.41 17.32 18.03
C ASP A 192 6.10 16.51 16.76
N TYR A 193 6.94 16.61 15.73
CA TYR A 193 6.79 15.83 14.52
C TYR A 193 7.07 14.34 14.73
N VAL A 194 8.06 13.98 15.54
CA VAL A 194 8.31 12.57 15.92
C VAL A 194 7.09 12.00 16.65
N ALA A 195 6.49 12.76 17.57
CA ALA A 195 5.26 12.36 18.25
C ALA A 195 4.10 12.18 17.26
N LEU A 196 3.95 13.08 16.29
CA LEU A 196 2.94 12.98 15.24
C LEU A 196 3.15 11.76 14.32
N ALA A 197 4.41 11.41 14.01
CA ALA A 197 4.73 10.20 13.23
C ALA A 197 4.36 8.91 13.97
N LEU A 198 4.58 8.86 15.30
CA LEU A 198 4.14 7.73 16.13
C LEU A 198 2.63 7.68 16.29
N GLU A 199 1.97 8.84 16.41
CA GLU A 199 0.51 8.93 16.38
C GLU A 199 -0.05 8.42 15.03
N ALA A 200 0.61 8.72 13.92
CA ALA A 200 0.27 8.15 12.62
C ALA A 200 0.40 6.62 12.62
N GLY A 201 1.41 6.08 13.30
CA GLY A 201 1.53 4.63 13.52
C GLY A 201 0.32 4.02 14.23
N LYS A 202 -0.18 4.67 15.30
CA LYS A 202 -1.42 4.25 15.98
C LYS A 202 -2.60 4.18 15.02
N TYR A 203 -2.88 5.28 14.33
CA TYR A 203 -4.00 5.32 13.38
C TYR A 203 -3.76 4.42 12.17
N GLY A 204 -2.51 4.09 11.85
CA GLY A 204 -2.15 3.04 10.91
C GLY A 204 -2.64 1.67 11.36
N VAL A 205 -2.42 1.31 12.63
CA VAL A 205 -3.00 0.09 13.24
C VAL A 205 -4.53 0.12 13.17
N ASP A 206 -5.14 1.23 13.60
CA ASP A 206 -6.60 1.37 13.61
C ASP A 206 -7.21 1.22 12.20
N THR A 207 -6.55 1.80 11.18
CA THR A 207 -7.01 1.70 9.78
C THR A 207 -6.83 0.31 9.20
N MET A 208 -5.71 -0.36 9.46
CA MET A 208 -5.53 -1.74 9.01
C MET A 208 -6.52 -2.68 9.71
N ALA A 209 -6.82 -2.46 10.99
CA ALA A 209 -7.85 -3.21 11.71
C ALA A 209 -9.27 -2.98 11.12
N LEU A 210 -9.58 -1.73 10.73
CA LEU A 210 -10.84 -1.42 10.05
C LEU A 210 -10.95 -2.15 8.70
N LEU A 211 -9.88 -2.15 7.90
CA LEU A 211 -9.84 -2.84 6.62
C LEU A 211 -9.88 -4.38 6.77
N ASP A 212 -9.16 -4.95 7.74
CA ASP A 212 -9.25 -6.37 8.09
C ASP A 212 -10.69 -6.76 8.43
N LYS A 213 -11.35 -5.98 9.29
CA LYS A 213 -12.76 -6.18 9.61
C LYS A 213 -13.64 -6.07 8.37
N ALA A 214 -13.44 -5.06 7.53
CA ALA A 214 -14.23 -4.84 6.33
C ALA A 214 -14.13 -6.03 5.37
N ASN A 215 -12.92 -6.47 5.05
CA ASN A 215 -12.67 -7.60 4.17
C ASN A 215 -13.23 -8.90 4.74
N THR A 216 -12.91 -9.21 6.00
CA THR A 216 -13.30 -10.50 6.61
C THR A 216 -14.78 -10.61 6.91
N SER A 217 -15.44 -9.50 7.29
CA SER A 217 -16.90 -9.47 7.49
C SER A 217 -17.67 -9.61 6.18
N THR A 218 -17.11 -9.11 5.07
CA THR A 218 -17.76 -9.16 3.75
C THR A 218 -17.50 -10.49 3.04
N TYR A 219 -16.26 -10.97 3.05
CA TYR A 219 -15.81 -12.09 2.20
C TYR A 219 -15.46 -13.37 2.97
N GLY A 220 -15.58 -13.34 4.30
CA GLY A 220 -15.17 -14.42 5.20
C GLY A 220 -13.70 -14.31 5.62
N HIS A 221 -13.30 -15.07 6.63
CA HIS A 221 -11.90 -15.11 7.05
C HIS A 221 -11.05 -15.89 6.04
N PRO A 222 -9.85 -15.40 5.68
CA PRO A 222 -8.90 -16.16 4.88
C PRO A 222 -8.61 -17.53 5.50
N GLU A 223 -8.60 -18.56 4.67
CA GLU A 223 -8.34 -19.95 5.07
C GLU A 223 -7.23 -20.56 4.21
N ILE A 224 -6.61 -21.65 4.70
CA ILE A 224 -5.52 -22.33 3.96
C ILE A 224 -5.99 -22.70 2.55
N THR A 225 -5.28 -22.20 1.55
CA THR A 225 -5.67 -22.34 0.14
C THR A 225 -4.46 -22.68 -0.71
N LYS A 226 -4.66 -23.62 -1.63
CA LYS A 226 -3.76 -23.90 -2.75
C LYS A 226 -4.23 -23.12 -3.97
N VAL A 227 -3.39 -22.23 -4.47
CA VAL A 227 -3.70 -21.36 -5.61
C VAL A 227 -2.92 -21.86 -6.83
N ASN A 228 -3.64 -22.22 -7.89
CA ASN A 228 -3.02 -22.59 -9.17
C ASN A 228 -2.28 -21.39 -9.78
N ILE A 229 -1.10 -21.64 -10.35
CA ILE A 229 -0.31 -20.65 -11.09
C ILE A 229 -0.14 -20.97 -12.58
N GLY A 230 -0.77 -22.06 -13.07
CA GLY A 230 -0.92 -22.36 -14.49
C GLY A 230 -2.14 -21.69 -15.12
N VAL A 231 -2.38 -21.95 -16.40
CA VAL A 231 -3.46 -21.31 -17.19
C VAL A 231 -4.44 -22.33 -17.80
N ARG A 232 -5.59 -21.84 -18.25
CA ARG A 232 -6.61 -22.59 -18.99
C ARG A 232 -6.64 -22.11 -20.44
N ASN A 233 -7.48 -22.76 -21.26
CA ASN A 233 -7.63 -22.46 -22.68
C ASN A 233 -8.75 -21.47 -23.00
N ASN A 234 -9.41 -20.87 -21.98
CA ASN A 234 -10.39 -19.82 -22.19
C ASN A 234 -9.69 -18.45 -22.28
N PRO A 235 -10.28 -17.46 -22.97
CA PRO A 235 -9.87 -16.06 -22.77
C PRO A 235 -10.05 -15.67 -21.30
N GLY A 236 -9.27 -14.70 -20.83
CA GLY A 236 -9.36 -14.26 -19.45
C GLY A 236 -9.13 -12.76 -19.24
N ILE A 237 -9.53 -12.29 -18.06
CA ILE A 237 -9.22 -10.96 -17.53
C ILE A 237 -8.25 -11.11 -16.36
N LEU A 238 -7.17 -10.32 -16.37
CA LEU A 238 -6.21 -10.25 -15.29
C LEU A 238 -6.53 -9.07 -14.39
N ILE A 239 -6.94 -9.31 -13.15
CA ILE A 239 -7.15 -8.25 -12.17
C ILE A 239 -5.93 -8.09 -11.27
N SER A 240 -5.47 -6.85 -11.12
CA SER A 240 -4.29 -6.47 -10.37
C SER A 240 -4.57 -5.25 -9.50
N GLY A 241 -3.83 -5.10 -8.40
CA GLY A 241 -4.09 -4.10 -7.37
C GLY A 241 -4.54 -4.75 -6.08
N HIS A 242 -5.44 -4.10 -5.33
CA HIS A 242 -5.85 -4.58 -4.00
C HIS A 242 -7.37 -4.66 -3.79
N ASP A 243 -8.18 -4.02 -4.63
CA ASP A 243 -9.60 -3.83 -4.33
C ASP A 243 -10.43 -5.12 -4.53
N LEU A 244 -10.94 -5.67 -3.42
CA LEU A 244 -11.72 -6.91 -3.42
C LEU A 244 -13.17 -6.71 -3.87
N LYS A 245 -13.72 -5.48 -3.76
CA LYS A 245 -15.07 -5.17 -4.26
C LYS A 245 -15.09 -5.12 -5.78
N ASP A 246 -14.04 -4.60 -6.39
CA ASP A 246 -13.87 -4.66 -7.84
C ASP A 246 -13.78 -6.11 -8.33
N LEU A 247 -13.09 -7.00 -7.59
CA LEU A 247 -13.06 -8.42 -7.90
C LEU A 247 -14.44 -9.07 -7.77
N GLU A 248 -15.18 -8.78 -6.70
CA GLU A 248 -16.54 -9.30 -6.50
C GLU A 248 -17.42 -8.97 -7.72
N GLN A 249 -17.49 -7.68 -8.08
CA GLN A 249 -18.29 -7.21 -9.19
C GLN A 249 -17.82 -7.79 -10.54
N LEU A 250 -16.50 -7.96 -10.73
CA LEU A 250 -15.96 -8.60 -11.93
C LEU A 250 -16.35 -10.07 -12.01
N LEU A 251 -16.25 -10.83 -10.90
CA LEU A 251 -16.60 -12.24 -10.84
C LEU A 251 -18.10 -12.47 -11.09
N GLU A 252 -18.95 -11.61 -10.54
CA GLU A 252 -20.39 -11.62 -10.80
C GLU A 252 -20.72 -11.39 -12.28
N GLN A 253 -20.10 -10.37 -12.90
CA GLN A 253 -20.37 -10.01 -14.29
C GLN A 253 -19.76 -10.97 -15.31
N THR A 254 -18.66 -11.66 -14.96
CA THR A 254 -18.02 -12.66 -15.82
C THR A 254 -18.67 -14.05 -15.74
N ALA A 255 -19.52 -14.30 -14.74
CA ALA A 255 -20.16 -15.59 -14.55
C ALA A 255 -20.99 -16.01 -15.79
N GLY A 256 -20.70 -17.21 -16.33
CA GLY A 256 -21.41 -17.74 -17.50
C GLY A 256 -21.04 -17.11 -18.84
N THR A 257 -20.06 -16.20 -18.89
CA THR A 257 -19.67 -15.51 -20.13
C THR A 257 -18.65 -16.28 -20.99
N GLY A 258 -18.02 -17.31 -20.42
CA GLY A 258 -16.89 -18.02 -21.03
C GLY A 258 -15.53 -17.34 -20.86
N VAL A 259 -15.47 -16.24 -20.09
CA VAL A 259 -14.23 -15.52 -19.75
C VAL A 259 -13.77 -15.94 -18.34
N ASP A 260 -12.54 -16.40 -18.24
CA ASP A 260 -11.89 -16.75 -16.97
C ASP A 260 -11.34 -15.49 -16.26
N VAL A 261 -11.23 -15.51 -14.93
CA VAL A 261 -10.63 -14.44 -14.14
C VAL A 261 -9.37 -14.95 -13.45
N TYR A 262 -8.28 -14.18 -13.57
CA TYR A 262 -6.99 -14.43 -12.94
C TYR A 262 -6.59 -13.25 -12.06
N THR A 263 -5.93 -13.52 -10.94
CA THR A 263 -5.30 -12.46 -10.12
C THR A 263 -3.85 -12.23 -10.54
N HIS A 264 -3.34 -11.04 -10.25
CA HIS A 264 -1.91 -10.72 -10.36
C HIS A 264 -1.44 -9.88 -9.17
N GLY A 265 -0.17 -10.04 -8.78
CA GLY A 265 0.47 -9.25 -7.74
C GLY A 265 -0.26 -9.36 -6.40
N GLU A 266 -0.76 -8.22 -5.91
CA GLU A 266 -1.44 -8.08 -4.61
C GLU A 266 -2.90 -8.55 -4.63
N MET A 267 -3.41 -9.04 -5.77
CA MET A 267 -4.71 -9.71 -5.82
C MET A 267 -4.63 -11.21 -5.49
N LEU A 268 -3.43 -11.82 -5.43
CA LEU A 268 -3.24 -13.23 -5.04
C LEU A 268 -4.07 -13.63 -3.79
N PRO A 269 -4.09 -12.83 -2.70
CA PRO A 269 -4.81 -13.19 -1.49
C PRO A 269 -6.32 -13.29 -1.63
N ALA A 270 -6.92 -12.77 -2.71
CA ALA A 270 -8.34 -12.95 -2.95
C ALA A 270 -8.75 -14.43 -3.02
N HIS A 271 -7.86 -15.30 -3.48
CA HIS A 271 -8.09 -16.76 -3.47
C HIS A 271 -8.28 -17.32 -2.06
N TYR A 272 -7.80 -16.64 -1.03
CA TYR A 272 -7.85 -17.13 0.35
C TYR A 272 -9.24 -16.94 0.98
N TYR A 273 -10.06 -16.06 0.42
CA TYR A 273 -11.37 -15.70 0.96
C TYR A 273 -12.46 -16.69 0.50
N PRO A 274 -13.24 -17.28 1.42
CA PRO A 274 -14.30 -18.23 1.09
C PRO A 274 -15.33 -17.71 0.08
N ALA A 275 -15.69 -16.41 0.15
CA ALA A 275 -16.70 -15.82 -0.73
C ALA A 275 -16.36 -15.90 -2.22
N PHE A 276 -15.07 -15.92 -2.58
CA PHE A 276 -14.62 -15.98 -3.98
C PHE A 276 -14.40 -17.41 -4.49
N LYS A 277 -14.23 -18.38 -3.59
CA LYS A 277 -13.99 -19.79 -3.96
C LYS A 277 -15.18 -20.47 -4.64
N LYS A 278 -16.38 -19.89 -4.54
CA LYS A 278 -17.60 -20.39 -5.19
C LYS A 278 -17.59 -20.22 -6.72
N TYR A 279 -16.71 -19.38 -7.27
CA TYR A 279 -16.69 -19.06 -8.71
C TYR A 279 -15.75 -20.00 -9.48
N PRO A 280 -16.25 -20.92 -10.33
CA PRO A 280 -15.42 -21.93 -10.99
C PRO A 280 -14.53 -21.36 -12.12
N HIS A 281 -14.85 -20.17 -12.62
CA HIS A 281 -14.07 -19.42 -13.61
C HIS A 281 -13.03 -18.50 -12.95
N PHE A 282 -12.94 -18.46 -11.62
CA PHE A 282 -11.83 -17.85 -10.90
C PHE A 282 -10.67 -18.85 -10.82
N VAL A 283 -9.68 -18.70 -11.70
CA VAL A 283 -8.78 -19.81 -12.04
C VAL A 283 -7.57 -19.94 -11.14
N GLY A 284 -6.91 -18.81 -10.84
CA GLY A 284 -5.62 -18.82 -10.19
C GLY A 284 -4.92 -17.46 -10.22
N ASN A 285 -3.62 -17.46 -9.92
CA ASN A 285 -2.79 -16.28 -9.95
C ASN A 285 -1.75 -16.37 -11.06
N TYR A 286 -1.67 -15.36 -11.90
CA TYR A 286 -0.77 -15.34 -13.05
C TYR A 286 0.41 -14.39 -12.81
N GLY A 287 1.63 -14.89 -12.96
CA GLY A 287 2.84 -14.08 -12.89
C GLY A 287 3.36 -13.84 -11.47
N ASN A 288 3.99 -12.69 -11.27
CA ASN A 288 4.85 -12.40 -10.14
C ASN A 288 4.48 -11.06 -9.47
N ALA A 289 5.43 -10.40 -8.82
CA ALA A 289 5.25 -9.06 -8.30
C ALA A 289 5.15 -8.03 -9.44
N TRP A 290 4.55 -6.89 -9.10
CA TRP A 290 4.20 -5.79 -10.00
C TRP A 290 5.30 -5.34 -10.96
N TRP A 291 6.58 -5.44 -10.61
CA TRP A 291 7.66 -4.92 -11.44
C TRP A 291 7.97 -5.77 -12.68
N GLN A 292 7.44 -7.00 -12.75
CA GLN A 292 7.54 -7.88 -13.93
C GLN A 292 6.35 -7.77 -14.90
N GLN A 293 5.38 -6.90 -14.57
CA GLN A 293 4.12 -6.80 -15.31
C GLN A 293 4.31 -6.47 -16.80
N ASP A 294 5.41 -5.81 -17.17
CA ASP A 294 5.65 -5.41 -18.56
C ASP A 294 5.82 -6.60 -19.51
N LYS A 295 6.29 -7.74 -19.01
CA LYS A 295 6.39 -9.00 -19.74
C LYS A 295 5.18 -9.88 -19.50
N GLU A 296 4.70 -9.92 -18.26
CA GLU A 296 3.60 -10.80 -17.86
C GLU A 296 2.27 -10.35 -18.48
N PHE A 297 1.97 -9.05 -18.45
CA PHE A 297 0.76 -8.51 -19.08
C PHE A 297 0.77 -8.75 -20.59
N GLU A 298 1.93 -8.61 -21.24
CA GLU A 298 2.11 -8.89 -22.66
C GLU A 298 1.75 -10.36 -22.97
N LEU A 299 2.29 -11.32 -22.21
CA LEU A 299 2.04 -12.76 -22.38
C LEU A 299 0.64 -13.21 -21.96
N PHE A 300 -0.07 -12.44 -21.12
CA PHE A 300 -1.42 -12.79 -20.68
C PHE A 300 -2.46 -12.72 -21.81
N ASN A 301 -2.18 -12.01 -22.92
CA ASN A 301 -3.05 -11.80 -24.09
C ASN A 301 -4.39 -11.06 -23.84
N GLY A 302 -5.12 -11.38 -22.77
CA GLY A 302 -6.41 -10.79 -22.42
C GLY A 302 -6.32 -9.42 -21.73
N PRO A 303 -7.45 -8.77 -21.45
CA PRO A 303 -7.46 -7.48 -20.78
C PRO A 303 -6.90 -7.51 -19.35
N ILE A 304 -6.35 -6.38 -18.91
CA ILE A 304 -5.84 -6.17 -17.55
C ILE A 304 -6.67 -5.09 -16.86
N LEU A 305 -7.22 -5.39 -15.68
CA LEU A 305 -7.91 -4.44 -14.82
C LEU A 305 -7.01 -4.04 -13.64
N MET A 306 -6.63 -2.76 -13.59
CA MET A 306 -5.84 -2.18 -12.51
C MET A 306 -6.76 -1.44 -11.52
N THR A 307 -6.96 -2.04 -10.34
CA THR A 307 -7.82 -1.47 -9.28
C THR A 307 -7.08 -0.48 -8.39
N THR A 308 -5.75 -0.65 -8.26
CA THR A 308 -4.85 0.22 -7.49
C THR A 308 -3.45 0.25 -8.13
N ASN A 309 -2.48 0.85 -7.45
CA ASN A 309 -1.06 0.60 -7.75
C ASN A 309 -0.69 -0.88 -7.58
N CYS A 310 0.34 -1.38 -8.26
CA CYS A 310 1.33 -0.64 -9.04
C CYS A 310 1.13 -0.82 -10.55
N LEU A 311 0.66 0.23 -11.24
CA LEU A 311 0.71 0.33 -12.69
C LEU A 311 2.06 0.91 -13.11
N VAL A 312 2.85 0.15 -13.87
CA VAL A 312 4.06 0.68 -14.54
C VAL A 312 3.63 1.22 -15.90
N PRO A 313 4.29 2.27 -16.47
CA PRO A 313 3.96 2.76 -17.81
C PRO A 313 3.77 1.62 -18.82
N PRO A 314 2.55 1.40 -19.34
CA PRO A 314 2.26 0.30 -20.25
C PRO A 314 3.07 0.39 -21.55
N LYS A 315 3.50 -0.75 -22.08
CA LYS A 315 4.04 -0.82 -23.44
C LYS A 315 2.92 -0.70 -24.46
N ASP A 316 3.23 -0.14 -25.62
CA ASP A 316 2.28 -0.01 -26.73
C ASP A 316 1.69 -1.37 -27.18
N SER A 317 2.41 -2.48 -26.97
CA SER A 317 1.96 -3.83 -27.36
C SER A 317 0.77 -4.37 -26.57
N TYR A 318 0.43 -3.78 -25.42
CA TYR A 318 -0.73 -4.19 -24.62
C TYR A 318 -1.52 -3.03 -24.01
N LYS A 319 -1.13 -1.77 -24.26
CA LYS A 319 -1.74 -0.58 -23.66
C LYS A 319 -3.24 -0.48 -23.95
N ASP A 320 -3.67 -0.89 -25.15
CA ASP A 320 -5.05 -0.86 -25.64
C ASP A 320 -6.01 -1.80 -24.87
N ARG A 321 -5.46 -2.78 -24.14
CA ARG A 321 -6.18 -3.74 -23.30
C ARG A 321 -5.91 -3.58 -21.81
N VAL A 322 -5.29 -2.48 -21.39
CA VAL A 322 -5.26 -2.08 -19.99
C VAL A 322 -6.51 -1.25 -19.68
N TYR A 323 -7.12 -1.52 -18.55
CA TYR A 323 -8.24 -0.81 -17.97
C TYR A 323 -7.85 -0.36 -16.56
N THR A 324 -8.12 0.90 -16.23
CA THR A 324 -7.94 1.43 -14.88
C THR A 324 -9.29 1.74 -14.25
N THR A 325 -9.34 1.77 -12.93
CA THR A 325 -10.54 2.17 -12.18
C THR A 325 -10.15 2.78 -10.84
N GLY A 326 -11.13 3.33 -10.10
CA GLY A 326 -10.87 4.01 -8.83
C GLY A 326 -9.95 5.21 -9.03
N VAL A 327 -8.88 5.30 -8.25
CA VAL A 327 -7.89 6.38 -8.32
C VAL A 327 -6.78 6.15 -9.35
N VAL A 328 -6.77 5.00 -10.04
CA VAL A 328 -5.72 4.65 -11.01
C VAL A 328 -5.95 5.33 -12.34
N GLY A 329 -4.90 5.90 -12.93
CA GLY A 329 -4.98 6.59 -14.21
C GLY A 329 -3.67 6.59 -14.99
N PHE A 330 -3.78 6.53 -16.31
CA PHE A 330 -2.65 6.66 -17.24
C PHE A 330 -3.17 7.18 -18.58
N GLU A 331 -2.47 8.14 -19.17
CA GLU A 331 -2.91 8.76 -20.42
C GLU A 331 -3.06 7.74 -21.56
N GLY A 332 -4.22 7.73 -22.22
CA GLY A 332 -4.53 6.81 -23.32
C GLY A 332 -4.83 5.37 -22.89
N VAL A 333 -5.11 5.15 -21.61
CA VAL A 333 -5.62 3.88 -21.07
C VAL A 333 -7.10 4.04 -20.74
N LYS A 334 -7.89 3.00 -20.96
CA LYS A 334 -9.35 3.04 -20.74
C LYS A 334 -9.66 3.12 -19.24
N TYR A 335 -10.62 3.95 -18.86
CA TYR A 335 -11.05 4.11 -17.47
C TYR A 335 -12.47 3.57 -17.26
N ILE A 336 -12.66 2.75 -16.23
CA ILE A 336 -13.95 2.24 -15.80
C ILE A 336 -14.42 3.06 -14.60
N PRO A 337 -15.42 3.95 -14.75
CA PRO A 337 -15.93 4.77 -13.67
C PRO A 337 -16.78 3.95 -12.69
N GLU A 338 -16.86 4.43 -11.45
CA GLU A 338 -17.87 3.98 -10.50
C GLU A 338 -19.23 4.60 -10.86
N GLY A 339 -20.27 3.77 -10.99
CA GLY A 339 -21.63 4.23 -11.24
C GLY A 339 -22.28 4.86 -10.00
N PRO A 340 -23.44 5.53 -10.15
CA PRO A 340 -24.11 6.24 -9.05
C PRO A 340 -24.51 5.36 -7.85
N ASP A 341 -24.65 4.05 -8.06
CA ASP A 341 -24.98 3.05 -7.04
C ASP A 341 -23.74 2.30 -6.50
N GLY A 342 -22.53 2.73 -6.86
CA GLY A 342 -21.28 2.08 -6.49
C GLY A 342 -20.94 0.84 -7.33
N LYS A 343 -21.72 0.55 -8.38
CA LYS A 343 -21.43 -0.54 -9.33
C LYS A 343 -20.61 -0.04 -10.50
N LYS A 344 -19.62 -0.82 -10.91
CA LYS A 344 -18.81 -0.61 -12.09
C LYS A 344 -19.33 -1.49 -13.22
N ASP A 345 -19.36 -0.94 -14.42
CA ASP A 345 -19.74 -1.68 -15.62
C ASP A 345 -18.49 -2.33 -16.26
N PHE A 346 -18.39 -3.65 -16.15
CA PHE A 346 -17.31 -4.44 -16.75
C PHE A 346 -17.69 -5.03 -18.11
N SER A 347 -18.84 -4.66 -18.69
CA SER A 347 -19.29 -5.22 -19.98
C SER A 347 -18.26 -5.02 -21.10
N GLU A 348 -17.64 -3.84 -21.21
CA GLU A 348 -16.65 -3.56 -22.25
C GLU A 348 -15.40 -4.45 -22.12
N ILE A 349 -14.86 -4.60 -20.90
CA ILE A 349 -13.65 -5.42 -20.68
C ILE A 349 -13.96 -6.92 -20.90
N ILE A 350 -15.18 -7.36 -20.60
CA ILE A 350 -15.65 -8.73 -20.85
C ILE A 350 -15.77 -9.00 -22.35
N GLU A 351 -16.41 -8.10 -23.11
CA GLU A 351 -16.51 -8.24 -24.57
C GLU A 351 -15.14 -8.18 -25.24
N HIS A 352 -14.25 -7.33 -24.75
CA HIS A 352 -12.85 -7.30 -25.20
C HIS A 352 -12.18 -8.66 -24.96
N ALA A 353 -12.29 -9.22 -23.75
CA ALA A 353 -11.68 -10.51 -23.42
C ALA A 353 -12.13 -11.64 -24.34
N LYS A 354 -13.42 -11.70 -24.72
CA LYS A 354 -13.94 -12.71 -25.66
C LYS A 354 -13.25 -12.70 -27.02
N GLY A 355 -12.72 -11.55 -27.44
CA GLY A 355 -11.95 -11.40 -28.68
C GLY A 355 -10.45 -11.73 -28.55
N CYS A 356 -9.95 -11.94 -27.33
CA CYS A 356 -8.54 -12.18 -27.06
C CYS A 356 -8.17 -13.66 -27.12
N LYS A 357 -6.87 -13.94 -27.30
CA LYS A 357 -6.31 -15.28 -27.11
C LYS A 357 -6.29 -15.63 -25.62
N PRO A 358 -6.35 -16.93 -25.25
CA PRO A 358 -6.08 -17.39 -23.90
C PRO A 358 -4.69 -16.97 -23.40
N PRO A 359 -4.45 -16.89 -22.08
CA PRO A 359 -3.13 -16.59 -21.52
C PRO A 359 -2.06 -17.61 -21.94
N VAL A 360 -0.83 -17.15 -22.16
CA VAL A 360 0.32 -18.04 -22.39
C VAL A 360 0.79 -18.61 -21.05
N GLU A 361 0.95 -19.93 -20.94
CA GLU A 361 1.50 -20.53 -19.72
C GLU A 361 2.97 -20.11 -19.51
N ILE A 362 3.25 -19.39 -18.42
CA ILE A 362 4.62 -18.95 -18.04
C ILE A 362 5.21 -19.79 -16.92
N GLU A 363 4.38 -20.49 -16.15
CA GLU A 363 4.76 -21.40 -15.07
C GLU A 363 3.61 -22.36 -14.74
N ARG A 364 3.88 -23.34 -13.88
CA ARG A 364 2.90 -24.35 -13.42
C ARG A 364 3.15 -24.71 -11.97
N GLY A 365 2.10 -25.10 -11.26
CA GLY A 365 2.16 -25.55 -9.86
C GLY A 365 1.13 -24.84 -8.98
N GLU A 366 1.44 -24.76 -7.69
CA GLU A 366 0.57 -24.16 -6.69
C GLU A 366 1.37 -23.28 -5.73
N ILE A 367 0.73 -22.22 -5.21
CA ILE A 367 1.19 -21.45 -4.05
C ILE A 367 0.22 -21.74 -2.90
N ILE A 368 0.74 -21.91 -1.68
CA ILE A 368 -0.07 -22.08 -0.47
C ILE A 368 -0.08 -20.77 0.32
N GLY A 369 -1.27 -20.31 0.69
CA GLY A 369 -1.45 -19.12 1.52
C GLY A 369 -2.77 -19.15 2.31
N GLY A 370 -3.16 -18.01 2.87
CA GLY A 370 -4.37 -17.87 3.70
C GLY A 370 -4.12 -17.98 5.19
N PHE A 371 -2.90 -17.72 5.65
CA PHE A 371 -2.50 -17.74 7.05
C PHE A 371 -2.71 -16.36 7.71
N ALA A 372 -3.90 -15.78 7.53
CA ALA A 372 -4.31 -14.58 8.26
C ALA A 372 -4.53 -14.91 9.75
N HIS A 373 -4.76 -13.89 10.58
CA HIS A 373 -4.76 -14.05 12.03
C HIS A 373 -5.74 -15.13 12.53
N ASN A 374 -6.98 -15.17 12.05
CA ASN A 374 -7.93 -16.23 12.42
C ASN A 374 -7.39 -17.63 12.15
N GLN A 375 -6.90 -17.89 10.94
CA GLN A 375 -6.39 -19.20 10.55
C GLN A 375 -5.15 -19.60 11.37
N VAL A 376 -4.26 -18.65 11.66
CA VAL A 376 -3.07 -18.92 12.48
C VAL A 376 -3.45 -19.15 13.94
N LEU A 377 -4.46 -18.46 14.45
CA LEU A 377 -4.98 -18.66 15.80
C LEU A 377 -5.62 -20.05 15.97
N GLU A 378 -6.29 -20.58 14.95
CA GLU A 378 -6.75 -21.98 14.95
C GLU A 378 -5.59 -22.99 15.03
N LEU A 379 -4.42 -22.62 14.52
CA LEU A 379 -3.20 -23.41 14.58
C LEU A 379 -2.31 -23.07 15.79
N ALA A 380 -2.77 -22.21 16.71
CA ALA A 380 -1.93 -21.66 17.77
C ALA A 380 -1.31 -22.74 18.66
N ASP A 381 -2.08 -23.75 19.09
CA ASP A 381 -1.57 -24.82 19.95
C ASP A 381 -0.43 -25.60 19.27
N LYS A 382 -0.60 -25.91 17.98
CA LYS A 382 0.42 -26.61 17.18
C LYS A 382 1.68 -25.76 16.99
N ILE A 383 1.53 -24.46 16.74
CA ILE A 383 2.64 -23.53 16.60
C ILE A 383 3.38 -23.39 17.93
N VAL A 384 2.65 -23.24 19.04
CA VAL A 384 3.20 -23.10 20.39
C VAL A 384 3.95 -24.37 20.80
N GLU A 385 3.41 -25.54 20.52
CA GLU A 385 4.08 -26.82 20.73
C GLU A 385 5.37 -26.92 19.90
N ALA A 386 5.32 -26.56 18.61
CA ALA A 386 6.48 -26.58 17.74
C ALA A 386 7.59 -25.63 18.23
N VAL A 387 7.23 -24.47 18.80
CA VAL A 387 8.20 -23.56 19.43
C VAL A 387 8.75 -24.14 20.73
N LYS A 388 7.89 -24.66 21.62
CA LYS A 388 8.30 -25.24 22.92
C LYS A 388 9.21 -26.45 22.77
N THR A 389 8.97 -27.28 21.76
CA THR A 389 9.79 -28.47 21.45
C THR A 389 11.09 -28.13 20.71
N GLY A 390 11.25 -26.88 20.27
CA GLY A 390 12.40 -26.43 19.47
C GLY A 390 12.33 -26.85 17.99
N ALA A 391 11.21 -27.41 17.54
CA ALA A 391 10.98 -27.70 16.12
C ALA A 391 10.92 -26.43 15.26
N ILE A 392 10.38 -25.35 15.82
CA ILE A 392 10.50 -23.99 15.29
C ILE A 392 11.36 -23.16 16.25
N LYS A 393 12.56 -22.78 15.81
CA LYS A 393 13.46 -21.94 16.61
C LYS A 393 13.19 -20.46 16.46
N ARG A 394 12.74 -20.02 15.28
CA ARG A 394 12.58 -18.60 14.98
C ARG A 394 11.62 -18.37 13.81
N PHE A 395 10.85 -17.29 13.92
CA PHE A 395 10.07 -16.73 12.82
C PHE A 395 10.80 -15.54 12.20
N PHE A 396 10.67 -15.39 10.89
CA PHE A 396 11.20 -14.26 10.14
C PHE A 396 10.05 -13.53 9.46
N VAL A 397 9.74 -12.33 9.94
CA VAL A 397 8.80 -11.44 9.24
C VAL A 397 9.53 -10.85 8.03
N MET A 398 9.22 -11.39 6.85
CA MET A 398 9.76 -10.95 5.56
C MET A 398 8.69 -10.28 4.68
N ALA A 399 7.70 -9.67 5.32
CA ALA A 399 6.60 -8.96 4.68
C ALA A 399 7.03 -7.67 3.97
N GLY A 400 6.07 -7.03 3.31
CA GLY A 400 6.19 -5.70 2.72
C GLY A 400 6.13 -5.71 1.19
N CYS A 401 6.92 -4.87 0.53
CA CYS A 401 6.81 -4.62 -0.90
C CYS A 401 8.06 -5.04 -1.69
N ASP A 402 7.84 -5.63 -2.87
CA ASP A 402 8.91 -5.93 -3.84
C ASP A 402 9.21 -4.72 -4.77
N GLY A 403 10.29 -4.81 -5.56
CA GLY A 403 10.72 -3.82 -6.55
C GLY A 403 11.77 -4.35 -7.53
N ARG A 404 12.32 -3.48 -8.37
CA ARG A 404 13.20 -3.84 -9.52
C ARG A 404 14.66 -4.04 -9.14
N MET A 405 15.15 -3.33 -8.11
CA MET A 405 16.58 -3.34 -7.77
C MET A 405 17.12 -4.75 -7.57
N LYS A 406 18.21 -5.09 -8.27
CA LYS A 406 18.87 -6.41 -8.20
C LYS A 406 19.32 -6.79 -6.79
N SER A 407 19.59 -5.81 -5.92
CA SER A 407 19.91 -6.06 -4.51
C SER A 407 18.82 -6.83 -3.77
N ARG A 408 17.57 -6.81 -4.25
CA ARG A 408 16.46 -7.60 -3.68
C ARG A 408 16.61 -9.11 -3.85
N THR A 409 17.54 -9.58 -4.70
CA THR A 409 17.96 -11.00 -4.71
C THR A 409 18.42 -11.46 -3.34
N TYR A 410 18.90 -10.53 -2.48
CA TYR A 410 19.13 -10.77 -1.06
C TYR A 410 17.98 -11.54 -0.39
N TYR A 411 16.72 -11.13 -0.57
CA TYR A 411 15.59 -11.77 0.13
C TYR A 411 15.34 -13.20 -0.36
N THR A 412 15.57 -13.47 -1.64
CA THR A 412 15.49 -14.82 -2.20
C THR A 412 16.61 -15.71 -1.64
N GLU A 413 17.84 -15.22 -1.62
CA GLU A 413 18.99 -15.98 -1.12
C GLU A 413 18.94 -16.15 0.40
N PHE A 414 18.46 -15.14 1.13
CA PHE A 414 18.20 -15.22 2.56
C PHE A 414 17.17 -16.32 2.88
N ALA A 415 16.04 -16.34 2.16
CA ALA A 415 15.00 -17.37 2.35
C ALA A 415 15.51 -18.80 2.06
N LYS A 416 16.41 -18.97 1.08
CA LYS A 416 17.06 -20.26 0.80
C LYS A 416 18.06 -20.67 1.87
N ALA A 417 18.78 -19.71 2.43
CA ALA A 417 19.80 -19.95 3.45
C ALA A 417 19.22 -20.19 4.86
N LEU A 418 17.96 -19.83 5.09
CA LEU A 418 17.29 -20.00 6.38
C LEU A 418 17.34 -21.47 6.87
N PRO A 419 17.80 -21.71 8.12
CA PRO A 419 17.78 -23.03 8.74
C PRO A 419 16.41 -23.70 8.67
N LYS A 420 16.37 -25.02 8.49
CA LYS A 420 15.12 -25.77 8.25
C LYS A 420 14.12 -25.73 9.41
N ASP A 421 14.55 -25.32 10.60
CA ASP A 421 13.76 -25.13 11.82
C ASP A 421 13.26 -23.67 11.99
N THR A 422 13.15 -22.92 10.88
CA THR A 422 12.63 -21.54 10.86
C THR A 422 11.42 -21.40 9.94
N VAL A 423 10.57 -20.43 10.22
CA VAL A 423 9.35 -20.14 9.45
C VAL A 423 9.32 -18.67 9.01
N ILE A 424 9.01 -18.42 7.75
CA ILE A 424 8.79 -17.09 7.19
C ILE A 424 7.32 -16.70 7.40
N LEU A 425 7.10 -15.52 7.99
CA LEU A 425 5.80 -14.85 8.03
C LEU A 425 5.81 -13.73 6.98
N THR A 426 4.83 -13.73 6.07
CA THR A 426 4.79 -12.74 4.99
C THR A 426 3.39 -12.18 4.76
N ALA A 427 3.37 -10.97 4.21
CA ALA A 427 2.22 -10.23 3.76
C ALA A 427 2.72 -9.22 2.71
N GLY A 428 1.91 -8.91 1.69
CA GLY A 428 2.30 -8.02 0.61
C GLY A 428 3.20 -8.64 -0.45
N CYS A 429 3.43 -7.92 -1.54
CA CYS A 429 4.13 -8.44 -2.73
C CYS A 429 5.61 -8.83 -2.52
N ALA A 430 6.24 -8.49 -1.39
CA ALA A 430 7.57 -9.03 -1.05
C ALA A 430 7.62 -10.57 -1.07
N LYS A 431 6.47 -11.23 -0.81
CA LYS A 431 6.30 -12.68 -0.88
C LYS A 431 6.85 -13.31 -2.16
N TYR A 432 6.75 -12.61 -3.29
CA TYR A 432 7.13 -13.15 -4.60
C TYR A 432 8.63 -13.43 -4.75
N ARG A 433 9.47 -12.97 -3.81
CA ARG A 433 10.88 -13.32 -3.74
C ARG A 433 11.14 -14.76 -3.29
N TYR A 434 10.16 -15.40 -2.63
CA TYR A 434 10.38 -16.70 -1.99
C TYR A 434 9.14 -17.62 -1.92
N ASN A 435 7.93 -17.15 -2.22
CA ASN A 435 6.69 -17.95 -2.12
C ASN A 435 6.58 -19.09 -3.15
N LYS A 436 7.41 -19.07 -4.19
CA LYS A 436 7.53 -20.12 -5.22
C LYS A 436 8.71 -21.07 -4.97
N LEU A 437 9.43 -20.90 -3.86
CA LEU A 437 10.50 -21.81 -3.47
C LEU A 437 9.92 -23.04 -2.75
N ASN A 438 10.53 -24.21 -2.98
CA ASN A 438 10.16 -25.42 -2.26
C ASN A 438 10.86 -25.49 -0.89
N LEU A 439 10.43 -24.64 0.05
CA LEU A 439 11.05 -24.55 1.39
C LEU A 439 10.57 -25.64 2.35
N GLY A 440 9.51 -26.38 2.02
CA GLY A 440 8.94 -27.47 2.82
C GLY A 440 8.05 -26.99 3.97
N ASP A 441 7.81 -27.91 4.91
CA ASP A 441 7.03 -27.70 6.13
C ASP A 441 7.76 -28.22 7.38
N ILE A 442 7.31 -27.78 8.56
CA ILE A 442 7.74 -28.28 9.87
C ILE A 442 6.52 -28.89 10.54
N ASN A 443 6.49 -30.22 10.66
CA ASN A 443 5.36 -30.96 11.24
C ASN A 443 4.01 -30.62 10.58
N GLY A 444 3.99 -30.39 9.26
CA GLY A 444 2.81 -29.99 8.50
C GLY A 444 2.45 -28.50 8.63
N ILE A 445 3.32 -27.65 9.18
CA ILE A 445 3.19 -26.19 9.13
C ILE A 445 4.10 -25.68 8.00
N PRO A 446 3.57 -25.10 6.91
CA PRO A 446 4.40 -24.60 5.83
C PRO A 446 5.46 -23.61 6.33
N ARG A 447 6.68 -23.67 5.78
CA ARG A 447 7.76 -22.75 6.16
C ARG A 447 7.59 -21.33 5.61
N VAL A 448 6.56 -21.09 4.80
CA VAL A 448 6.11 -19.76 4.38
C VAL A 448 4.63 -19.64 4.71
N LEU A 449 4.30 -18.75 5.65
CA LEU A 449 2.94 -18.44 6.04
C LEU A 449 2.56 -17.08 5.45
N ASP A 450 1.83 -17.12 4.35
CA ASP A 450 1.32 -15.93 3.67
C ASP A 450 -0.03 -15.50 4.25
N ALA A 451 -0.02 -14.37 4.98
CA ALA A 451 -1.20 -13.79 5.60
C ALA A 451 -2.10 -13.05 4.61
N GLY A 452 -1.56 -12.59 3.48
CA GLY A 452 -2.32 -11.87 2.46
C GLY A 452 -1.62 -10.63 1.90
N GLN A 453 -2.39 -9.57 1.65
CA GLN A 453 -1.95 -8.30 1.07
C GLN A 453 -1.07 -7.52 2.04
N CYS A 454 -0.52 -6.37 1.62
CA CYS A 454 0.30 -5.56 2.51
C CYS A 454 -0.46 -5.08 3.79
N ASN A 455 -1.76 -4.79 3.70
CA ASN A 455 -2.65 -4.52 4.85
C ASN A 455 -2.72 -5.69 5.84
N ASP A 456 -2.58 -6.93 5.37
CA ASP A 456 -2.62 -8.12 6.22
C ASP A 456 -1.34 -8.29 7.06
N SER A 457 -0.40 -7.33 6.97
CA SER A 457 0.62 -7.12 8.02
C SER A 457 -0.03 -6.89 9.40
N TYR A 458 -1.28 -6.43 9.44
CA TYR A 458 -2.10 -6.43 10.65
C TYR A 458 -2.24 -7.82 11.26
N SER A 459 -2.49 -8.85 10.44
CA SER A 459 -2.53 -10.23 10.92
C SER A 459 -1.22 -10.63 11.61
N LEU A 460 -0.08 -10.26 11.03
CA LEU A 460 1.23 -10.57 11.59
C LEU A 460 1.46 -9.90 12.94
N ALA A 461 1.01 -8.64 13.10
CA ALA A 461 1.04 -7.94 14.38
C ALA A 461 0.13 -8.61 15.42
N VAL A 462 -1.10 -8.99 15.06
CA VAL A 462 -2.03 -9.71 15.94
C VAL A 462 -1.44 -11.06 16.38
N ILE A 463 -0.84 -11.81 15.45
CA ILE A 463 -0.17 -13.08 15.75
C ILE A 463 0.98 -12.87 16.75
N ALA A 464 1.85 -11.87 16.52
CA ALA A 464 2.94 -11.57 17.44
C ALA A 464 2.43 -11.19 18.84
N MET A 465 1.36 -10.38 18.92
CA MET A 465 0.73 -10.02 20.19
C MET A 465 0.13 -11.23 20.91
N LYS A 466 -0.49 -12.17 20.17
CA LYS A 466 -1.00 -13.40 20.78
C LYS A 466 0.13 -14.31 21.27
N LEU A 467 1.19 -14.47 20.49
CA LEU A 467 2.35 -15.26 20.92
C LEU A 467 2.98 -14.65 22.18
N LYS A 468 3.09 -13.32 22.26
CA LYS A 468 3.56 -12.62 23.46
C LYS A 468 2.73 -13.01 24.69
N GLU A 469 1.40 -12.99 24.57
CA GLU A 469 0.47 -13.40 25.63
C GLU A 469 0.65 -14.86 26.03
N VAL A 470 0.68 -15.78 25.04
CA VAL A 470 0.79 -17.23 25.28
C VAL A 470 2.11 -17.61 25.94
N PHE A 471 3.21 -16.93 25.61
CA PHE A 471 4.51 -17.13 26.26
C PHE A 471 4.69 -16.33 27.56
N GLY A 472 3.68 -15.57 28.00
CA GLY A 472 3.75 -14.76 29.22
C GLY A 472 4.87 -13.71 29.19
N LEU A 473 5.17 -13.16 28.01
CA LEU A 473 6.25 -12.19 27.82
C LEU A 473 5.75 -10.77 28.05
N ASN A 474 6.49 -9.97 28.82
CA ASN A 474 6.15 -8.56 29.03
C ASN A 474 6.53 -7.66 27.83
N ASP A 475 7.41 -8.14 26.96
CA ASP A 475 7.97 -7.40 25.82
C ASP A 475 7.84 -8.24 24.53
N ILE A 476 7.28 -7.65 23.47
CA ILE A 476 7.10 -8.31 22.17
C ILE A 476 8.44 -8.68 21.53
N ASN A 477 9.50 -7.92 21.82
CA ASN A 477 10.83 -8.12 21.27
C ASN A 477 11.57 -9.32 21.88
N LYS A 478 11.00 -9.96 22.91
CA LYS A 478 11.52 -11.20 23.49
C LYS A 478 10.99 -12.45 22.79
N LEU A 479 10.05 -12.30 21.85
CA LEU A 479 9.62 -13.41 21.02
C LEU A 479 10.76 -13.85 20.09
N PRO A 480 10.80 -15.13 19.69
CA PRO A 480 11.74 -15.62 18.69
C PRO A 480 11.30 -15.17 17.29
N ILE A 481 11.16 -13.86 17.08
CA ILE A 481 10.74 -13.23 15.82
C ILE A 481 11.82 -12.22 15.41
N SER A 482 12.30 -12.34 14.17
CA SER A 482 13.17 -11.36 13.53
C SER A 482 12.43 -10.64 12.42
N TYR A 483 12.62 -9.33 12.28
CA TYR A 483 11.95 -8.52 11.26
C TYR A 483 12.95 -8.12 10.17
N ASN A 484 12.82 -8.72 8.99
CA ASN A 484 13.64 -8.46 7.80
C ASN A 484 12.72 -8.02 6.64
N ILE A 485 12.28 -6.76 6.72
CA ILE A 485 11.17 -6.21 5.94
C ILE A 485 11.69 -5.55 4.65
N ALA A 486 11.03 -5.86 3.53
CA ALA A 486 11.26 -5.16 2.27
C ALA A 486 10.23 -4.03 2.10
N TRP A 487 10.63 -2.85 1.65
CA TRP A 487 9.70 -1.76 1.39
C TRP A 487 9.89 -1.18 -0.02
N TYR A 488 8.88 -0.48 -0.53
CA TYR A 488 8.94 0.20 -1.82
C TYR A 488 8.18 1.52 -1.81
N GLU A 489 6.91 1.49 -1.42
CA GLU A 489 6.00 2.64 -1.49
C GLU A 489 5.34 2.95 -0.13
N GLN A 490 4.32 3.81 -0.14
CA GLN A 490 3.81 4.48 1.05
C GLN A 490 2.96 3.59 1.97
N LYS A 491 2.32 2.53 1.45
CA LYS A 491 1.64 1.54 2.31
C LYS A 491 2.64 0.81 3.21
N ALA A 492 3.86 0.54 2.72
CA ALA A 492 4.92 0.00 3.58
C ALA A 492 5.41 1.01 4.65
N VAL A 493 5.34 2.31 4.38
CA VAL A 493 5.71 3.35 5.36
C VAL A 493 4.73 3.35 6.55
N ILE A 494 3.42 3.29 6.29
CA ILE A 494 2.45 3.24 7.39
C ILE A 494 2.52 1.92 8.17
N VAL A 495 2.81 0.80 7.51
CA VAL A 495 3.07 -0.48 8.20
C VAL A 495 4.29 -0.38 9.11
N LEU A 496 5.38 0.26 8.66
CA LEU A 496 6.54 0.51 9.50
C LEU A 496 6.17 1.36 10.72
N LEU A 497 5.50 2.50 10.52
CA LEU A 497 5.07 3.37 11.63
C LEU A 497 4.16 2.64 12.63
N ALA A 498 3.27 1.77 12.14
CA ALA A 498 2.42 0.92 12.97
C ALA A 498 3.24 -0.06 13.82
N LEU A 499 4.25 -0.72 13.26
CA LEU A 499 5.16 -1.60 14.01
C LEU A 499 5.96 -0.84 15.07
N LEU A 500 6.46 0.36 14.73
CA LEU A 500 7.16 1.23 15.69
C LEU A 500 6.24 1.65 16.85
N TYR A 501 4.98 2.01 16.55
CA TYR A 501 3.97 2.33 17.56
C TYR A 501 3.66 1.14 18.48
N LEU A 502 3.58 -0.08 17.92
CA LEU A 502 3.38 -1.32 18.69
C LEU A 502 4.61 -1.73 19.53
N GLY A 503 5.71 -0.96 19.45
CA GLY A 503 6.92 -1.17 20.23
C GLY A 503 7.85 -2.24 19.66
N VAL A 504 7.69 -2.61 18.38
CA VAL A 504 8.63 -3.50 17.69
C VAL A 504 9.95 -2.76 17.47
N LYS A 505 11.05 -3.43 17.77
CA LYS A 505 12.42 -2.95 17.64
C LYS A 505 13.24 -3.86 16.73
N ASN A 506 14.43 -3.38 16.34
CA ASN A 506 15.43 -4.14 15.58
C ASN A 506 14.93 -4.59 14.19
N ILE A 507 14.04 -3.78 13.59
CA ILE A 507 13.56 -4.01 12.23
C ILE A 507 14.68 -3.70 11.25
N HIS A 508 15.05 -4.69 10.44
CA HIS A 508 15.92 -4.48 9.29
C HIS A 508 15.06 -4.16 8.08
N LEU A 509 15.28 -2.97 7.53
CA LEU A 509 14.49 -2.40 6.45
C LEU A 509 15.36 -2.28 5.20
N GLY A 510 14.88 -2.82 4.08
CA GLY A 510 15.66 -2.86 2.85
C GLY A 510 14.87 -2.82 1.55
N PRO A 511 15.57 -2.87 0.40
CA PRO A 511 17.01 -3.11 0.29
C PRO A 511 17.89 -1.88 0.56
N THR A 512 17.28 -0.69 0.72
CA THR A 512 17.94 0.53 1.21
C THR A 512 17.05 1.20 2.24
N LEU A 513 17.61 2.05 3.09
CA LEU A 513 16.79 2.96 3.90
C LEU A 513 16.12 4.03 3.01
N PRO A 514 14.99 4.61 3.46
CA PRO A 514 14.30 5.67 2.71
C PRO A 514 15.12 6.94 2.52
N ALA A 515 15.10 7.45 1.28
CA ALA A 515 15.76 8.70 0.88
C ALA A 515 15.20 9.95 1.59
N PHE A 516 13.97 9.87 2.08
CA PHE A 516 13.33 10.95 2.84
C PHE A 516 13.72 10.98 4.32
N LEU A 517 14.56 10.06 4.80
CA LEU A 517 15.12 10.12 6.15
C LEU A 517 16.44 10.89 6.13
N SER A 518 16.48 12.06 6.78
CA SER A 518 17.74 12.78 6.98
C SER A 518 18.70 11.97 7.87
N PRO A 519 20.01 12.30 7.89
CA PRO A 519 20.95 11.65 8.79
C PRO A 519 20.54 11.71 10.27
N ASN A 520 20.03 12.85 10.75
CA ASN A 520 19.62 13.01 12.15
C ASN A 520 18.33 12.25 12.45
N VAL A 521 17.33 12.29 11.56
CA VAL A 521 16.09 11.52 11.73
C VAL A 521 16.38 10.02 11.70
N THR A 522 17.26 9.57 10.79
CA THR A 522 17.73 8.18 10.75
C THR A 522 18.37 7.79 12.07
N LYS A 523 19.26 8.64 12.63
CA LYS A 523 19.88 8.39 13.92
C LYS A 523 18.85 8.25 15.05
N VAL A 524 17.80 9.09 15.09
CA VAL A 524 16.72 8.96 16.07
C VAL A 524 16.02 7.60 15.96
N LEU A 525 15.75 7.13 14.73
CA LEU A 525 15.12 5.83 14.50
C LEU A 525 16.02 4.66 14.91
N VAL A 526 17.33 4.77 14.66
CA VAL A 526 18.33 3.79 15.12
C VAL A 526 18.41 3.78 16.64
N ASP A 527 18.59 4.93 17.28
CA ASP A 527 18.81 5.05 18.73
C ASP A 527 17.57 4.62 19.54
N LYS A 528 16.35 4.95 19.07
CA LYS A 528 15.10 4.63 19.80
C LYS A 528 14.55 3.23 19.48
N PHE A 529 14.64 2.80 18.22
CA PHE A 529 13.96 1.60 17.73
C PHE A 529 14.89 0.52 17.19
N GLY A 530 16.19 0.79 17.05
CA GLY A 530 17.15 -0.17 16.50
C GLY A 530 16.92 -0.45 15.01
N ILE A 531 16.34 0.50 14.26
CA ILE A 531 16.17 0.33 12.81
C ILE A 531 17.52 0.10 12.14
N GLY A 532 17.63 -0.96 11.36
CA GLY A 532 18.84 -1.34 10.63
C GLY A 532 18.60 -1.43 9.13
N GLY A 533 19.66 -1.32 8.35
CA GLY A 533 19.67 -1.72 6.93
C GLY A 533 20.12 -3.17 6.79
N ILE A 534 19.84 -3.78 5.63
CA ILE A 534 20.41 -5.09 5.29
C ILE A 534 21.88 -4.97 4.85
N THR A 535 22.66 -6.04 5.02
CA THR A 535 24.05 -6.12 4.54
C THR A 535 24.20 -7.20 3.48
N ASN A 536 24.74 -8.36 3.85
CA ASN A 536 24.78 -9.57 3.03
C ASN A 536 24.10 -10.72 3.78
N VAL A 537 23.75 -11.78 3.05
CA VAL A 537 22.98 -12.91 3.60
C VAL A 537 23.71 -13.59 4.76
N GLU A 538 25.04 -13.74 4.68
CA GLU A 538 25.81 -14.45 5.70
C GLU A 538 25.82 -13.69 7.04
N ASP A 539 26.18 -12.41 7.00
CA ASP A 539 26.30 -11.57 8.20
C ASP A 539 24.94 -11.32 8.85
N ASP A 540 23.91 -11.03 8.04
CA ASP A 540 22.56 -10.82 8.56
C ASP A 540 21.99 -12.12 9.14
N MET A 541 22.28 -13.29 8.54
CA MET A 541 21.84 -14.58 9.09
C MET A 541 22.46 -14.83 10.47
N LYS A 542 23.78 -14.65 10.63
CA LYS A 542 24.47 -14.80 11.93
C LYS A 542 23.87 -13.86 12.98
N MET A 543 23.72 -12.59 12.62
CA MET A 543 23.13 -11.58 13.50
C MET A 543 21.69 -11.95 13.93
N PHE A 544 20.82 -12.33 12.99
CA PHE A 544 19.44 -12.69 13.33
C PHE A 544 19.31 -13.98 14.14
N MET A 545 20.23 -14.92 13.95
CA MET A 545 20.27 -16.17 14.69
C MET A 545 20.96 -16.04 16.05
N GLY A 546 21.71 -14.95 16.27
CA GLY A 546 22.45 -14.69 17.51
C GLY A 546 23.77 -15.46 17.60
N GLU A 547 24.43 -15.67 16.46
CA GLU A 547 25.70 -16.42 16.30
C GLU A 547 26.94 -15.52 16.20
#